data_AF-D7NYI9-F1
#
_entry.id   AF-D7NYI9-F1
#
_cell.length_a   1.000
_cell.length_b   1.000
_cell.length_c   1.000
_cell.angle_alpha   90.00
_cell.angle_beta   90.00
_cell.angle_gamma   90.00
#
_symmetry.space_group_name_H-M   'P 1'
#
loop_
_entity.id
_entity.type
_entity.pdbx_description
1 polymer ?
#
loop_
_entity_poly.entity_id
_entity_poly.type
_entity_poly.pdbx_seq_one_letter_code
_entity_poly.pdbx_strand_id
1 'polypeptide(L)'
;SGDTTAPKKTSFGSLKDEDRIFTNLYGRHDWRLKGAQSRGDWYKTKEILLKGPDWILGEIKTSGLRGRGGAGFPTGLKWSFMNKPSDGRPKYLVVNADEGEPGTCKDREIMRHDPHKLVEGCLVGGRAMGARAAYIYIRGEFYNEASNLQVAIREAYEAGLIGKNACGSGYDFDVFVVRGAGAYICGEETALIESIEGKQGKPRLKPPFPADVGVFGCPTTVANVETVSVSPTICRRGGAWFASFGRERNSGTKLFNISGHVNHPCTVEEEMSVP
;
A
#
# COMPACT_ATOMS: atom_id res chain seq x y z
N SER A 1 -23.28 -30.54 20.49
CA SER A 1 -22.31 -29.87 19.59
C SER A 1 -21.69 -28.72 20.36
N GLY A 2 -20.55 -28.98 20.99
CA GLY A 2 -19.85 -27.96 21.78
C GLY A 2 -19.23 -26.93 20.85
N ASP A 3 -19.74 -25.70 20.92
CA ASP A 3 -19.16 -24.54 20.27
C ASP A 3 -17.86 -24.18 21.01
N THR A 4 -16.75 -24.81 20.64
CA THR A 4 -15.41 -24.46 21.15
C THR A 4 -14.92 -23.22 20.42
N THR A 5 -15.56 -22.07 20.67
CA THR A 5 -14.98 -20.78 20.34
C THR A 5 -13.75 -20.58 21.22
N ALA A 6 -12.56 -20.60 20.61
CA ALA A 6 -11.33 -20.26 21.32
C ALA A 6 -11.50 -18.90 22.03
N PRO A 7 -10.99 -18.73 23.26
CA PRO A 7 -11.16 -17.48 24.00
C PRO A 7 -10.62 -16.31 23.18
N LYS A 8 -11.49 -15.32 22.90
CA LYS A 8 -11.12 -14.12 22.15
C LYS A 8 -10.05 -13.34 22.93
N LYS A 9 -8.95 -12.99 22.28
CA LYS A 9 -7.90 -12.10 22.83
C LYS A 9 -8.56 -10.80 23.32
N THR A 10 -8.33 -10.43 24.58
CA THR A 10 -8.97 -9.26 25.22
C THR A 10 -8.00 -8.09 25.47
N SER A 11 -6.69 -8.36 25.52
CA SER A 11 -5.62 -7.35 25.64
C SER A 11 -4.81 -7.30 24.34
N PHE A 12 -4.51 -6.08 23.88
CA PHE A 12 -3.83 -5.78 22.60
C PHE A 12 -2.76 -4.71 22.82
N GLY A 13 -1.79 -4.61 21.90
CA GLY A 13 -0.78 -3.53 21.90
C GLY A 13 0.61 -3.94 22.36
N SER A 14 0.89 -5.24 22.40
CA SER A 14 2.23 -5.78 22.67
C SER A 14 2.85 -6.38 21.41
N LEU A 15 3.01 -5.55 20.36
CA LEU A 15 3.63 -5.98 19.11
C LEU A 15 5.14 -6.19 19.28
N LYS A 16 5.60 -7.41 19.01
CA LYS A 16 7.02 -7.73 18.99
C LYS A 16 7.69 -7.09 17.78
N ASP A 17 8.98 -6.78 17.89
CA ASP A 17 9.74 -6.21 16.77
C ASP A 17 9.79 -7.12 15.54
N GLU A 18 9.82 -8.45 15.73
CA GLU A 18 9.74 -9.45 14.65
C GLU A 18 8.38 -9.44 13.92
N ASP A 19 7.34 -8.90 14.54
CA ASP A 19 6.00 -8.78 13.96
C ASP A 19 5.75 -7.44 13.26
N ARG A 20 6.68 -6.48 13.39
CA ARG A 20 6.61 -5.20 12.68
C ARG A 20 6.81 -5.40 11.18
N ILE A 21 5.97 -4.76 10.38
CA ILE A 21 6.09 -4.79 8.92
C ILE A 21 7.07 -3.71 8.44
N PHE A 22 7.07 -2.54 9.10
CA PHE A 22 7.88 -1.38 8.75
C PHE A 22 9.16 -1.35 9.61
N THR A 23 10.08 -2.26 9.30
CA THR A 23 11.28 -2.53 10.12
C THR A 23 12.35 -1.44 10.06
N ASN A 24 12.36 -0.57 9.06
CA ASN A 24 13.25 0.59 9.00
C ASN A 24 12.49 1.92 9.10
N LEU A 25 11.35 1.94 9.80
CA LEU A 25 10.50 3.13 9.96
C LEU A 25 11.27 4.39 10.40
N TYR A 26 12.33 4.21 11.19
CA TYR A 26 13.15 5.31 11.73
C TYR A 26 14.42 5.63 10.93
N GLY A 27 14.62 5.02 9.75
CA GLY A 27 15.78 5.30 8.89
C GLY A 27 17.14 4.95 9.52
N ARG A 28 17.16 3.98 10.43
CA ARG A 28 18.39 3.53 11.13
C ARG A 28 19.27 2.62 10.28
N HIS A 29 18.66 1.97 9.28
CA HIS A 29 19.30 1.08 8.33
C HIS A 29 19.23 1.67 6.92
N ASP A 30 19.98 1.08 5.99
CA ASP A 30 19.99 1.50 4.59
C ASP A 30 18.60 1.33 3.95
N TRP A 31 18.04 2.42 3.44
CA TRP A 31 16.73 2.42 2.77
C TRP A 31 16.79 1.95 1.31
N ARG A 32 18.00 1.83 0.73
CA ARG A 32 18.24 1.37 -0.64
C ARG A 32 18.04 -0.13 -0.80
N LEU A 33 18.12 -0.62 -2.03
CA LEU A 33 17.78 -1.99 -2.40
C LEU A 33 18.52 -3.05 -1.57
N LYS A 34 19.83 -2.87 -1.34
CA LYS A 34 20.63 -3.83 -0.56
C LYS A 34 20.11 -3.96 0.88
N GLY A 35 19.84 -2.84 1.54
CA GLY A 35 19.26 -2.84 2.89
C GLY A 35 17.83 -3.38 2.89
N ALA A 36 17.01 -3.05 1.89
CA ALA A 36 15.66 -3.58 1.78
C ALA A 36 15.65 -5.11 1.64
N GLN A 37 16.52 -5.67 0.77
CA GLN A 37 16.68 -7.11 0.60
C GLN A 37 17.16 -7.81 1.88
N SER A 38 18.07 -7.19 2.65
CA SER A 38 18.51 -7.76 3.92
C SER A 38 17.40 -7.79 4.99
N ARG A 39 16.34 -6.98 4.82
CA ARG A 39 15.14 -6.97 5.68
C ARG A 39 14.00 -7.83 5.14
N GLY A 40 14.22 -8.53 4.02
CA GLY A 40 13.23 -9.44 3.41
C GLY A 40 12.27 -8.79 2.42
N ASP A 41 12.49 -7.54 2.03
CA ASP A 41 11.80 -6.97 0.87
C ASP A 41 12.33 -7.60 -0.42
N TRP A 42 11.48 -7.70 -1.44
CA TRP A 42 11.76 -8.42 -2.69
C TRP A 42 12.04 -9.93 -2.54
N TYR A 43 11.84 -10.50 -1.35
CA TYR A 43 11.99 -11.92 -1.12
C TYR A 43 10.82 -12.70 -1.70
N LYS A 44 11.12 -13.66 -2.58
CA LYS A 44 10.15 -14.54 -3.24
C LYS A 44 8.99 -13.83 -3.94
N THR A 45 9.23 -12.59 -4.39
CA THR A 45 8.20 -11.81 -5.10
C THR A 45 7.79 -12.51 -6.38
N LYS A 46 8.75 -13.08 -7.13
CA LYS A 46 8.47 -13.87 -8.34
C LYS A 46 7.43 -14.97 -8.07
N GLU A 47 7.63 -15.74 -7.02
CA GLU A 47 6.74 -16.84 -6.63
C GLU A 47 5.35 -16.34 -6.22
N ILE A 48 5.27 -15.20 -5.52
CA ILE A 48 4.01 -14.51 -5.23
C ILE A 48 3.27 -14.15 -6.52
N LEU A 49 3.97 -13.59 -7.51
CA LEU A 49 3.37 -13.18 -8.79
C LEU A 49 2.89 -14.37 -9.63
N LEU A 50 3.62 -15.49 -9.57
CA LEU A 50 3.29 -16.73 -10.29
C LEU A 50 2.13 -17.50 -9.68
N LYS A 51 1.83 -17.30 -8.39
CA LYS A 51 0.61 -17.85 -7.74
C LYS A 51 -0.69 -17.23 -8.27
N GLY A 52 -0.60 -16.09 -8.97
CA GLY A 52 -1.72 -15.48 -9.70
C GLY A 52 -2.62 -14.55 -8.87
N PRO A 53 -3.50 -13.79 -9.54
CA PRO A 53 -4.31 -12.74 -8.90
C PRO A 53 -5.25 -13.28 -7.82
N ASP A 54 -5.91 -14.41 -8.09
CA ASP A 54 -6.91 -14.96 -7.18
C ASP A 54 -6.29 -15.41 -5.85
N TRP A 55 -5.08 -15.97 -5.89
CA TRP A 55 -4.35 -16.32 -4.67
C TRP A 55 -3.96 -15.06 -3.88
N ILE A 56 -3.42 -14.04 -4.54
CA ILE A 56 -3.04 -12.78 -3.87
C ILE A 56 -4.29 -12.11 -3.25
N LEU A 57 -5.38 -11.99 -4.01
CA LEU A 57 -6.64 -11.44 -3.51
C LEU A 57 -7.22 -12.28 -2.36
N GLY A 58 -7.08 -13.60 -2.42
CA GLY A 58 -7.45 -14.54 -1.37
C GLY A 58 -6.70 -14.25 -0.06
N GLU A 59 -5.37 -14.16 -0.12
CA GLU A 59 -4.54 -13.84 1.06
C GLU A 59 -4.90 -12.47 1.65
N ILE A 60 -5.10 -11.45 0.80
CA ILE A 60 -5.48 -10.11 1.29
C ILE A 60 -6.89 -10.11 1.89
N LYS A 61 -7.86 -10.87 1.35
CA LYS A 61 -9.19 -11.03 1.97
C LYS A 61 -9.10 -11.77 3.30
N THR A 62 -8.35 -12.88 3.36
CA THR A 62 -8.12 -13.66 4.58
C THR A 62 -7.44 -12.83 5.66
N SER A 63 -6.55 -11.90 5.29
CA SER A 63 -5.88 -11.01 6.25
C SER A 63 -6.82 -10.06 7.00
N GLY A 64 -8.04 -9.85 6.50
CA GLY A 64 -8.94 -8.84 7.07
C GLY A 64 -8.43 -7.41 6.93
N LEU A 65 -7.44 -7.16 6.07
CA LEU A 65 -6.87 -5.82 5.85
C LEU A 65 -7.95 -4.83 5.41
N ARG A 66 -7.96 -3.67 6.07
CA ARG A 66 -8.84 -2.54 5.77
C ARG A 66 -8.00 -1.34 5.36
N GLY A 67 -8.56 -0.49 4.50
CA GLY A 67 -7.91 0.70 3.97
C GLY A 67 -7.34 1.59 5.07
N ARG A 68 -6.07 1.95 4.93
CA ARG A 68 -5.28 2.70 5.92
C ARG A 68 -5.21 4.21 5.64
N GLY A 69 -6.05 4.71 4.74
CA GLY A 69 -6.22 6.13 4.43
C GLY A 69 -7.50 6.73 5.02
N GLY A 70 -7.95 6.27 6.19
CA GLY A 70 -9.12 6.83 6.91
C GLY A 70 -10.46 6.15 6.61
N ALA A 71 -10.78 5.81 5.36
CA ALA A 71 -12.08 5.24 4.99
C ALA A 71 -12.35 3.82 5.55
N GLY A 72 -11.30 3.07 5.91
CA GLY A 72 -11.46 1.74 6.51
C GLY A 72 -12.20 0.71 5.65
N PHE A 73 -12.23 0.86 4.33
CA PHE A 73 -12.91 -0.09 3.44
C PHE A 73 -12.10 -1.40 3.32
N PRO A 74 -12.72 -2.60 3.31
CA PRO A 74 -11.98 -3.87 3.19
C PRO A 74 -11.14 -3.94 1.89
N THR A 75 -9.82 -4.02 2.03
CA THR A 75 -8.88 -3.86 0.92
C THR A 75 -9.03 -4.98 -0.11
N GLY A 76 -9.13 -6.23 0.34
CA GLY A 76 -9.28 -7.38 -0.55
C GLY A 76 -10.59 -7.35 -1.35
N LEU A 77 -11.66 -6.81 -0.77
CA LEU A 77 -12.91 -6.55 -1.48
C LEU A 77 -12.73 -5.44 -2.52
N LYS A 78 -12.11 -4.32 -2.13
CA LYS A 78 -11.86 -3.18 -3.03
C LYS A 78 -11.08 -3.62 -4.27
N TRP A 79 -10.00 -4.37 -4.07
CA TRP A 79 -9.14 -4.85 -5.14
C TRP A 79 -9.86 -5.84 -6.05
N SER A 80 -10.78 -6.65 -5.50
CA SER A 80 -11.56 -7.58 -6.31
C SER A 80 -12.51 -6.93 -7.30
N PHE A 81 -12.85 -5.64 -7.12
CA PHE A 81 -13.65 -4.90 -8.12
C PHE A 81 -12.91 -4.73 -9.46
N MET A 82 -11.59 -4.84 -9.46
CA MET A 82 -10.78 -4.78 -10.68
C MET A 82 -10.68 -6.13 -11.41
N ASN A 83 -11.13 -7.24 -10.81
CA ASN A 83 -11.10 -8.58 -11.39
C ASN A 83 -12.26 -8.79 -12.38
N LYS A 84 -12.37 -7.88 -13.34
CA LYS A 84 -13.29 -7.93 -14.48
C LYS A 84 -12.51 -8.32 -15.75
N PRO A 85 -13.15 -8.99 -16.73
CA PRO A 85 -12.54 -9.21 -18.04
C PRO A 85 -12.01 -7.90 -18.63
N SER A 86 -10.89 -7.95 -19.35
CA SER A 86 -10.40 -6.77 -20.05
C SER A 86 -11.39 -6.39 -21.16
N ASP A 87 -11.72 -5.11 -21.22
CA ASP A 87 -12.52 -4.49 -22.28
C ASP A 87 -11.63 -3.73 -23.30
N GLY A 88 -10.34 -4.07 -23.35
CA GLY A 88 -9.33 -3.40 -24.16
C GLY A 88 -8.67 -2.20 -23.46
N ARG A 89 -9.28 -1.64 -22.40
CA ARG A 89 -8.63 -0.59 -21.61
C ARG A 89 -7.55 -1.20 -20.71
N PRO A 90 -6.38 -0.55 -20.57
CA PRO A 90 -5.43 -0.91 -19.53
C PRO A 90 -6.05 -0.66 -18.15
N LYS A 91 -5.59 -1.38 -17.13
CA LYS A 91 -6.00 -1.14 -15.74
C LYS A 91 -4.88 -0.44 -15.00
N TYR A 92 -5.17 0.37 -14.00
CA TYR A 92 -4.15 1.07 -13.24
C TYR A 92 -4.31 0.89 -11.74
N LEU A 93 -3.19 0.81 -11.04
CA LEU A 93 -3.11 1.07 -9.62
C LEU A 93 -2.71 2.54 -9.45
N VAL A 94 -3.40 3.25 -8.58
CA VAL A 94 -2.99 4.58 -8.14
C VAL A 94 -2.72 4.50 -6.65
N VAL A 95 -1.51 4.85 -6.23
CA VAL A 95 -1.15 4.94 -4.82
C VAL A 95 -1.34 6.38 -4.37
N ASN A 96 -2.20 6.56 -3.37
CA ASN A 96 -2.40 7.83 -2.72
C ASN A 96 -1.28 8.06 -1.69
N ALA A 97 -0.37 8.97 -2.02
CA ALA A 97 0.75 9.39 -1.20
C ALA A 97 0.76 10.92 -0.97
N ASP A 98 -0.42 11.54 -0.98
CA ASP A 98 -0.58 12.97 -0.71
C ASP A 98 -0.41 13.31 0.77
N GLU A 99 -0.95 12.51 1.70
CA GLU A 99 -0.82 12.72 3.16
C GLU A 99 -0.97 14.21 3.59
N GLY A 100 -2.01 14.86 3.09
CA GLY A 100 -2.34 16.24 3.47
C GLY A 100 -3.01 16.37 4.85
N GLU A 101 -3.40 15.25 5.46
CA GLU A 101 -4.20 15.22 6.71
C GLU A 101 -3.40 15.72 7.92
N PRO A 102 -3.90 16.73 8.66
CA PRO A 102 -3.24 17.22 9.87
C PRO A 102 -3.02 16.11 10.91
N GLY A 103 -1.81 16.02 11.45
CA GLY A 103 -1.43 15.00 12.43
C GLY A 103 -0.95 13.68 11.80
N THR A 104 -1.00 13.54 10.47
CA THR A 104 -0.59 12.33 9.76
C THR A 104 0.78 12.52 9.09
N CYS A 105 1.75 11.66 9.42
CA CYS A 105 3.11 11.66 8.86
C CYS A 105 3.67 10.23 8.67
N LYS A 106 2.80 9.22 8.61
CA LYS A 106 3.15 7.80 8.50
C LYS A 106 3.61 7.41 7.09
N ASP A 107 2.94 7.90 6.06
CA ASP A 107 3.20 7.59 4.66
C ASP A 107 4.52 8.25 4.24
N ARG A 108 4.80 9.46 4.78
CA ARG A 108 6.11 10.11 4.70
C ARG A 108 7.24 9.20 5.17
N GLU A 109 7.13 8.56 6.33
CA GLU A 109 8.18 7.67 6.84
C GLU A 109 8.38 6.45 5.94
N ILE A 110 7.30 5.87 5.40
CA ILE A 110 7.39 4.75 4.46
C ILE A 110 8.16 5.17 3.19
N MET A 111 7.77 6.30 2.58
CA MET A 111 8.44 6.78 1.35
C MET A 111 9.89 7.16 1.58
N ARG A 112 10.22 7.68 2.75
CA ARG A 112 11.57 8.15 3.07
C ARG A 112 12.52 7.03 3.45
N HIS A 113 12.05 6.04 4.21
CA HIS A 113 12.93 5.06 4.88
C HIS A 113 12.72 3.60 4.44
N ASP A 114 11.57 3.26 3.86
CA ASP A 114 11.28 1.92 3.31
C ASP A 114 10.62 1.99 1.90
N PRO A 115 11.20 2.75 0.94
CA PRO A 115 10.57 2.94 -0.38
C PRO A 115 10.45 1.65 -1.20
N HIS A 116 11.39 0.71 -1.06
CA HIS A 116 11.33 -0.58 -1.76
C HIS A 116 10.12 -1.43 -1.35
N LYS A 117 9.68 -1.33 -0.09
CA LYS A 117 8.48 -2.01 0.40
C LYS A 117 7.22 -1.48 -0.29
N LEU A 118 7.16 -0.17 -0.51
CA LEU A 118 6.09 0.45 -1.30
C LEU A 118 6.13 0.03 -2.77
N VAL A 119 7.30 0.04 -3.41
CA VAL A 119 7.44 -0.35 -4.83
C VAL A 119 7.09 -1.83 -5.03
N GLU A 120 7.54 -2.71 -4.13
CA GLU A 120 7.13 -4.12 -4.16
C GLU A 120 5.62 -4.26 -3.94
N GLY A 121 5.05 -3.48 -3.02
CA GLY A 121 3.61 -3.39 -2.80
C GLY A 121 2.84 -2.99 -4.05
N CYS A 122 3.39 -2.05 -4.83
CA CYS A 122 2.80 -1.64 -6.11
C CYS A 122 2.76 -2.82 -7.08
N LEU A 123 3.84 -3.59 -7.18
CA LEU A 123 3.91 -4.76 -8.06
C LEU A 123 2.94 -5.87 -7.64
N VAL A 124 2.90 -6.21 -6.34
CA VAL A 124 2.02 -7.26 -5.81
C VAL A 124 0.54 -6.85 -5.92
N GLY A 125 0.21 -5.63 -5.48
CA GLY A 125 -1.15 -5.09 -5.61
C GLY A 125 -1.57 -4.90 -7.06
N GLY A 126 -0.65 -4.45 -7.93
CA GLY A 126 -0.85 -4.34 -9.36
C GLY A 126 -1.16 -5.69 -9.99
N ARG A 127 -0.38 -6.73 -9.68
CA ARG A 127 -0.60 -8.10 -10.14
C ARG A 127 -1.94 -8.66 -9.69
N ALA A 128 -2.35 -8.38 -8.45
CA ALA A 128 -3.64 -8.80 -7.89
C ALA A 128 -4.84 -8.21 -8.65
N MET A 129 -4.68 -7.02 -9.22
CA MET A 129 -5.74 -6.28 -9.93
C MET A 129 -5.58 -6.32 -11.46
N GLY A 130 -4.52 -6.95 -11.96
CA GLY A 130 -4.17 -6.96 -13.40
C GLY A 130 -3.83 -5.57 -13.94
N ALA A 131 -3.21 -4.72 -13.12
CA ALA A 131 -2.83 -3.37 -13.52
C ALA A 131 -1.66 -3.39 -14.53
N ARG A 132 -1.64 -2.47 -15.49
CA ARG A 132 -0.51 -2.29 -16.40
C ARG A 132 0.64 -1.53 -15.73
N ALA A 133 0.29 -0.59 -14.86
CA ALA A 133 1.24 0.25 -14.16
C ALA A 133 0.67 0.74 -12.82
N ALA A 134 1.57 1.20 -11.96
CA ALA A 134 1.25 2.00 -10.79
C ALA A 134 1.61 3.46 -11.00
N TYR A 135 0.70 4.37 -10.62
CA TYR A 135 0.99 5.78 -10.45
C TYR A 135 1.02 6.11 -8.95
N ILE A 136 2.17 6.47 -8.43
CA ILE A 136 2.33 6.95 -7.06
C ILE A 136 2.16 8.46 -7.08
N TYR A 137 1.02 8.95 -6.58
CA TYR A 137 0.75 10.37 -6.49
C TYR A 137 1.28 10.89 -5.16
N ILE A 138 2.45 11.52 -5.19
CA ILE A 138 3.12 12.04 -4.01
C ILE A 138 2.82 13.52 -3.80
N ARG A 139 2.65 13.90 -2.53
CA ARG A 139 2.50 15.29 -2.12
C ARG A 139 3.58 16.19 -2.75
N GLY A 140 3.18 17.41 -3.14
CA GLY A 140 4.11 18.38 -3.72
C GLY A 140 5.27 18.74 -2.77
N GLU A 141 4.96 18.90 -1.49
CA GLU A 141 5.91 19.29 -0.44
C GLU A 141 6.93 18.20 -0.11
N PHE A 142 6.65 16.94 -0.44
CA PHE A 142 7.51 15.78 -0.19
C PHE A 142 8.55 15.59 -1.30
N TYR A 143 9.32 16.63 -1.62
CA TYR A 143 10.32 16.58 -2.69
C TYR A 143 11.45 15.58 -2.41
N ASN A 144 11.96 15.55 -1.18
CA ASN A 144 13.05 14.65 -0.80
C ASN A 144 12.57 13.19 -0.79
N GLU A 145 11.36 12.96 -0.28
CA GLU A 145 10.74 11.63 -0.28
C GLU A 145 10.42 11.17 -1.71
N ALA A 146 9.99 12.08 -2.60
CA ALA A 146 9.82 11.78 -4.04
C ALA A 146 11.16 11.39 -4.67
N SER A 147 12.23 12.11 -4.34
CA SER A 147 13.57 11.87 -4.88
C SER A 147 14.13 10.53 -4.39
N ASN A 148 13.98 10.21 -3.11
CA ASN A 148 14.36 8.90 -2.55
C ASN A 148 13.58 7.77 -3.21
N LEU A 149 12.26 7.94 -3.37
CA LEU A 149 11.41 6.95 -4.02
C LEU A 149 11.82 6.75 -5.48
N GLN A 150 12.14 7.82 -6.22
CA GLN A 150 12.65 7.71 -7.60
C GLN A 150 13.99 6.98 -7.68
N VAL A 151 14.89 7.16 -6.70
CA VAL A 151 16.13 6.37 -6.61
C VAL A 151 15.82 4.90 -6.40
N ALA A 152 14.92 4.56 -5.47
CA ALA A 152 14.53 3.17 -5.21
C ALA A 152 13.82 2.53 -6.41
N ILE A 153 12.99 3.29 -7.13
CA ILE A 153 12.35 2.86 -8.39
C ILE A 153 13.42 2.58 -9.44
N ARG A 154 14.40 3.47 -9.62
CA ARG A 154 15.52 3.24 -10.54
C ARG A 154 16.31 1.98 -10.18
N GLU A 155 16.65 1.79 -8.90
CA GLU A 155 17.32 0.57 -8.43
C GLU A 155 16.49 -0.69 -8.73
N ALA A 156 15.17 -0.62 -8.58
CA ALA A 156 14.26 -1.72 -8.92
C ALA A 156 14.20 -2.01 -10.43
N TYR A 157 14.23 -0.98 -11.28
CA TYR A 157 14.34 -1.13 -12.74
C TYR A 157 15.68 -1.75 -13.14
N GLU A 158 16.80 -1.23 -12.62
CA GLU A 158 18.15 -1.73 -12.91
C GLU A 158 18.33 -3.19 -12.47
N ALA A 159 17.69 -3.59 -11.38
CA ALA A 159 17.69 -4.97 -10.89
C ALA A 159 16.66 -5.89 -11.59
N GLY A 160 15.87 -5.38 -12.54
CA GLY A 160 14.83 -6.16 -13.24
C GLY A 160 13.66 -6.60 -12.34
N LEU A 161 13.45 -5.90 -11.23
CA LEU A 161 12.37 -6.18 -10.27
C LEU A 161 11.03 -5.59 -10.75
N ILE A 162 11.07 -4.51 -11.51
CA ILE A 162 9.92 -3.88 -12.18
C ILE A 162 10.27 -3.58 -13.64
N GLY A 163 9.29 -3.12 -14.41
CA GLY A 163 9.37 -2.91 -15.85
C GLY A 163 8.95 -4.14 -16.64
N LYS A 164 9.62 -4.37 -17.77
CA LYS A 164 9.37 -5.54 -18.61
C LYS A 164 9.78 -6.81 -17.88
N ASN A 165 8.90 -7.82 -17.85
CA ASN A 165 9.12 -9.09 -17.18
C ASN A 165 9.55 -8.91 -15.69
N ALA A 166 8.78 -8.14 -14.94
CA ALA A 166 9.04 -7.80 -13.53
C ALA A 166 9.35 -9.05 -12.68
N CYS A 167 10.48 -9.02 -11.97
CA CYS A 167 11.02 -10.15 -11.19
C CYS A 167 11.21 -11.45 -12.01
N GLY A 168 11.32 -11.37 -13.34
CA GLY A 168 11.42 -12.54 -14.21
C GLY A 168 10.19 -13.45 -14.17
N SER A 169 9.00 -12.87 -13.94
CA SER A 169 7.73 -13.59 -13.75
C SER A 169 6.85 -13.71 -15.00
N GLY A 170 7.18 -13.00 -16.07
CA GLY A 170 6.37 -12.87 -17.30
C GLY A 170 5.33 -11.75 -17.25
N TYR A 171 5.30 -10.96 -16.17
CA TYR A 171 4.37 -9.85 -16.00
C TYR A 171 5.07 -8.51 -16.23
N ASP A 172 4.57 -7.71 -17.17
CA ASP A 172 5.08 -6.35 -17.42
C ASP A 172 4.39 -5.36 -16.48
N PHE A 173 5.17 -4.57 -15.74
CA PHE A 173 4.63 -3.64 -14.77
C PHE A 173 5.54 -2.45 -14.50
N ASP A 174 5.09 -1.25 -14.89
CA ASP A 174 5.81 -0.01 -14.66
C ASP A 174 5.33 0.74 -13.41
N VAL A 175 6.21 1.54 -12.83
CA VAL A 175 5.90 2.42 -11.69
C VAL A 175 6.27 3.85 -12.05
N PHE A 176 5.28 4.72 -12.02
CA PHE A 176 5.41 6.15 -12.30
C PHE A 176 5.17 6.96 -11.03
N VAL A 177 5.95 8.03 -10.84
CA VAL A 177 5.74 9.01 -9.76
C VAL A 177 5.15 10.28 -10.36
N VAL A 178 4.01 10.70 -9.81
CA VAL A 178 3.33 11.96 -10.14
C VAL A 178 3.38 12.85 -8.90
N ARG A 179 3.80 14.11 -9.04
CA ARG A 179 3.84 15.06 -7.93
C ARG A 179 2.62 15.97 -7.95
N GLY A 180 1.99 16.14 -6.79
CA GLY A 180 1.00 17.18 -6.54
C GLY A 180 1.63 18.57 -6.34
N ALA A 181 0.79 19.54 -5.96
CA ALA A 181 1.19 20.94 -5.79
C ALA A 181 0.53 21.60 -4.55
N GLY A 182 0.47 20.90 -3.42
CA GLY A 182 0.01 21.46 -2.14
C GLY A 182 -1.50 21.58 -1.98
N ALA A 183 -2.26 20.60 -2.48
CA ALA A 183 -3.72 20.60 -2.42
C ALA A 183 -4.24 19.40 -1.63
N TYR A 184 -4.65 19.63 -0.37
CA TYR A 184 -5.25 18.59 0.50
C TYR A 184 -6.41 17.83 -0.17
N ILE A 185 -7.23 18.54 -0.95
CA ILE A 185 -8.36 17.94 -1.66
C ILE A 185 -7.92 16.89 -2.68
N CYS A 186 -6.71 17.01 -3.25
CA CYS A 186 -6.13 15.99 -4.12
C CYS A 186 -5.76 14.70 -3.38
N GLY A 187 -5.86 14.65 -2.05
CA GLY A 187 -5.82 13.43 -1.27
C GLY A 187 -7.13 12.62 -1.33
N GLU A 188 -8.25 13.19 -1.81
CA GLU A 188 -9.47 12.42 -2.06
C GLU A 188 -9.31 11.57 -3.33
N GLU A 189 -9.81 10.34 -3.29
CA GLU A 189 -9.62 9.31 -4.34
C GLU A 189 -9.91 9.78 -5.78
N THR A 190 -11.03 10.48 -6.01
CA THR A 190 -11.41 10.94 -7.36
C THR A 190 -10.77 12.28 -7.73
N ALA A 191 -10.55 13.18 -6.76
CA ALA A 191 -9.80 14.41 -7.00
C ALA A 191 -8.35 14.11 -7.38
N LEU A 192 -7.74 13.10 -6.76
CA LEU A 192 -6.40 12.62 -7.09
C LEU A 192 -6.33 12.15 -8.54
N ILE A 193 -7.34 11.40 -8.99
CA ILE A 193 -7.45 10.94 -10.38
C ILE A 193 -7.51 12.12 -11.35
N GLU A 194 -8.36 13.13 -11.07
CA GLU A 194 -8.45 14.35 -11.89
C GLU A 194 -7.12 15.11 -11.93
N SER A 195 -6.41 15.17 -10.80
CA SER A 195 -5.10 15.81 -10.73
C SER A 195 -4.03 15.09 -11.56
N ILE A 196 -4.04 13.75 -11.61
CA ILE A 196 -3.13 12.98 -12.49
C ILE A 196 -3.43 13.27 -13.96
N GLU A 197 -4.71 13.47 -14.30
CA GLU A 197 -5.15 13.81 -15.66
C GLU A 197 -4.84 15.26 -16.06
N GLY A 198 -4.18 16.04 -15.20
CA GLY A 198 -3.82 17.44 -15.47
C GLY A 198 -5.00 18.41 -15.33
N LYS A 199 -6.11 17.97 -14.74
CA LYS A 199 -7.26 18.82 -14.44
C LYS A 199 -7.14 19.37 -13.02
N GLN A 200 -8.04 20.29 -12.66
CA GLN A 200 -8.18 20.73 -11.28
C GLN A 200 -8.61 19.53 -10.41
N GLY A 201 -8.02 19.37 -9.22
CA GLY A 201 -8.35 18.31 -8.25
C GLY A 201 -9.73 18.47 -7.60
N LYS A 202 -10.79 18.54 -8.40
CA LYS A 202 -12.17 18.58 -7.95
C LYS A 202 -12.72 17.15 -7.98
N PRO A 203 -13.25 16.60 -6.87
CA PRO A 203 -13.80 15.26 -6.85
C PRO A 203 -14.87 15.02 -7.92
N ARG A 204 -14.90 13.80 -8.46
CA ARG A 204 -15.98 13.35 -9.36
C ARG A 204 -17.17 12.91 -8.51
N LEU A 205 -18.39 13.14 -9.01
CA LEU A 205 -19.58 12.49 -8.46
C LEU A 205 -19.50 10.97 -8.70
N LYS A 206 -19.84 10.19 -7.68
CA LYS A 206 -19.97 8.73 -7.77
C LYS A 206 -21.47 8.41 -7.88
N PRO A 207 -21.92 7.57 -8.84
CA PRO A 207 -21.18 6.87 -9.90
C PRO A 207 -20.80 7.77 -11.11
N PRO A 208 -19.81 7.38 -11.94
CA PRO A 208 -19.11 6.07 -11.97
C PRO A 208 -18.02 5.93 -10.90
N PHE A 209 -17.82 4.71 -10.40
CA PHE A 209 -16.73 4.40 -9.46
C PHE A 209 -15.39 4.30 -10.19
N PRO A 210 -14.25 4.59 -9.52
CA PRO A 210 -12.92 4.47 -10.13
C PRO A 210 -12.62 3.09 -10.72
N ALA A 211 -13.16 2.03 -10.12
CA ALA A 211 -12.99 0.65 -10.62
C ALA A 211 -13.63 0.43 -12.00
N ASP A 212 -14.58 1.29 -12.40
CA ASP A 212 -15.17 1.28 -13.75
C ASP A 212 -14.54 2.35 -14.65
N VAL A 213 -14.43 3.59 -14.15
CA VAL A 213 -13.90 4.75 -14.86
C VAL A 213 -13.05 5.61 -13.92
N GLY A 214 -11.75 5.33 -13.90
CA GLY A 214 -10.75 6.04 -13.10
C GLY A 214 -9.84 6.90 -13.96
N VAL A 215 -8.52 6.76 -13.76
CA VAL A 215 -7.51 7.58 -14.44
C VAL A 215 -7.48 7.31 -15.93
N PHE A 216 -7.49 8.38 -16.73
CA PHE A 216 -7.58 8.33 -18.19
C PHE A 216 -8.82 7.58 -18.70
N GLY A 217 -9.90 7.58 -17.92
CA GLY A 217 -11.11 6.81 -18.21
C GLY A 217 -10.91 5.29 -18.12
N CYS A 218 -9.83 4.81 -17.50
CA CYS A 218 -9.49 3.40 -17.38
C CYS A 218 -9.87 2.83 -15.99
N PRO A 219 -10.18 1.53 -15.86
CA PRO A 219 -10.41 0.91 -14.56
C PRO A 219 -9.24 1.14 -13.62
N THR A 220 -9.50 1.72 -12.45
CA THR A 220 -8.47 2.16 -11.51
C THR A 220 -8.87 1.87 -10.07
N THR A 221 -7.90 1.43 -9.26
CA THR A 221 -8.05 1.42 -7.80
C THR A 221 -7.08 2.39 -7.17
N VAL A 222 -7.60 3.27 -6.31
CA VAL A 222 -6.78 4.11 -5.44
C VAL A 222 -6.58 3.42 -4.08
N ALA A 223 -5.34 3.28 -3.62
CA ALA A 223 -5.04 2.72 -2.30
C ALA A 223 -3.95 3.53 -1.59
N ASN A 224 -4.05 3.62 -0.26
CA ASN A 224 -3.06 4.35 0.55
C ASN A 224 -1.69 3.67 0.54
N VAL A 225 -0.61 4.44 0.68
CA VAL A 225 0.78 3.95 0.80
C VAL A 225 0.90 2.80 1.80
N GLU A 226 0.44 2.99 3.04
CA GLU A 226 0.49 1.94 4.08
C GLU A 226 -0.24 0.65 3.65
N THR A 227 -1.44 0.76 3.05
CA THR A 227 -2.21 -0.40 2.58
C THR A 227 -1.51 -1.18 1.49
N VAL A 228 -0.87 -0.48 0.55
CA VAL A 228 -0.13 -1.09 -0.56
C VAL A 228 1.16 -1.73 -0.04
N SER A 229 1.87 -1.04 0.84
CA SER A 229 3.19 -1.46 1.34
C SER A 229 3.14 -2.69 2.25
N VAL A 230 2.04 -2.91 2.99
CA VAL A 230 1.90 -4.13 3.80
C VAL A 230 1.58 -5.38 2.97
N SER A 231 1.09 -5.21 1.74
CA SER A 231 0.56 -6.33 0.94
C SER A 231 1.59 -7.42 0.60
N PRO A 232 2.86 -7.13 0.26
CA PRO A 232 3.85 -8.19 0.01
C PRO A 232 4.14 -8.99 1.28
N THR A 233 4.26 -8.33 2.43
CA THR A 233 4.50 -9.00 3.71
C THR A 233 3.32 -9.88 4.11
N ILE A 234 2.07 -9.45 3.86
CA ILE A 234 0.88 -10.29 4.05
C ILE A 234 0.97 -11.54 3.18
N CYS A 235 1.30 -11.41 1.88
CA CYS A 235 1.46 -12.56 1.00
C CYS A 235 2.62 -13.48 1.41
N ARG A 236 3.69 -12.93 1.99
CA ARG A 236 4.85 -13.72 2.47
C ARG A 236 4.57 -14.45 3.78
N ARG A 237 4.03 -13.76 4.78
CA ARG A 237 3.81 -14.28 6.14
C ARG A 237 2.46 -14.99 6.31
N GLY A 238 1.56 -14.81 5.33
CA GLY A 238 0.22 -15.36 5.31
C GLY A 238 -0.82 -14.39 5.86
N GLY A 239 -2.00 -14.39 5.24
CA GLY A 239 -3.14 -13.57 5.67
C GLY A 239 -3.55 -13.86 7.11
N ALA A 240 -3.57 -15.14 7.51
CA ALA A 240 -3.93 -15.53 8.87
C ALA A 240 -3.00 -14.94 9.95
N TRP A 241 -1.69 -14.80 9.66
CA TRP A 241 -0.75 -14.16 10.57
C TRP A 241 -1.13 -12.69 10.79
N PHE A 242 -1.42 -11.94 9.72
CA PHE A 242 -1.86 -10.55 9.84
C PHE A 242 -3.23 -10.44 10.54
N ALA A 243 -4.14 -11.38 10.26
CA ALA A 243 -5.47 -11.45 10.87
C ALA A 243 -5.43 -11.75 12.38
N SER A 244 -4.33 -12.32 12.88
CA SER A 244 -4.15 -12.66 14.29
C SER A 244 -3.96 -11.45 15.21
N PHE A 245 -3.63 -10.29 14.63
CA PHE A 245 -3.49 -9.03 15.35
C PHE A 245 -4.80 -8.24 15.37
N GLY A 246 -5.09 -7.62 16.51
CA GLY A 246 -6.27 -6.77 16.70
C GLY A 246 -7.58 -7.54 16.80
N ARG A 247 -8.68 -6.80 16.95
CA ARG A 247 -10.04 -7.39 17.04
C ARG A 247 -10.53 -7.85 15.67
N GLU A 248 -11.52 -8.74 15.70
CA GLU A 248 -12.29 -9.11 14.52
C GLU A 248 -12.80 -7.84 13.79
N ARG A 249 -12.66 -7.81 12.46
CA ARG A 249 -12.95 -6.65 11.58
C ARG A 249 -12.03 -5.42 11.77
N ASN A 250 -11.02 -5.49 12.64
CA ASN A 250 -9.97 -4.48 12.84
C ASN A 250 -8.59 -5.15 12.89
N SER A 251 -8.34 -6.04 11.94
CA SER A 251 -7.16 -6.87 11.91
C SER A 251 -5.88 -6.12 11.50
N GLY A 252 -4.76 -6.61 12.02
CA GLY A 252 -3.41 -6.24 11.61
C GLY A 252 -2.69 -5.25 12.52
N THR A 253 -1.60 -4.71 12.00
CA THR A 253 -0.87 -3.59 12.60
C THR A 253 -1.29 -2.27 11.94
N LYS A 254 -0.91 -1.16 12.58
CA LYS A 254 -1.16 0.19 12.09
C LYS A 254 -0.02 1.12 12.50
N LEU A 255 0.38 2.00 11.58
CA LEU A 255 1.22 3.15 11.93
C LEU A 255 0.38 4.22 12.62
N PHE A 256 0.71 4.51 13.87
CA PHE A 256 0.13 5.58 14.68
C PHE A 256 1.05 6.79 14.67
N ASN A 257 0.46 7.98 14.57
CA ASN A 257 1.17 9.25 14.70
C ASN A 257 0.69 9.93 15.98
N ILE A 258 1.51 9.87 17.02
CA ILE A 258 1.25 10.51 18.31
C ILE A 258 1.82 11.92 18.19
N SER A 259 0.93 12.92 18.13
CA SER A 259 1.28 14.32 17.91
C SER A 259 0.53 15.24 18.88
N GLY A 260 0.91 16.52 18.92
CA GLY A 260 0.32 17.51 19.83
C GLY A 260 0.98 17.53 21.21
N HIS A 261 0.18 17.69 22.26
CA HIS A 261 0.66 17.89 23.63
C HIS A 261 1.02 16.57 24.33
N VAL A 262 2.12 15.96 23.90
CA VAL A 262 2.74 14.79 24.54
C VAL A 262 4.24 15.04 24.76
N ASN A 263 4.85 14.36 25.73
CA ASN A 263 6.28 14.55 26.03
C ASN A 263 7.18 14.09 24.88
N HIS A 264 6.80 13.01 24.18
CA HIS A 264 7.58 12.38 23.12
C HIS A 264 6.69 12.07 21.91
N PRO A 265 6.41 13.06 21.05
CA PRO A 265 5.66 12.83 19.82
C PRO A 265 6.45 11.90 18.89
N CYS A 266 5.77 10.91 18.29
CA CYS A 266 6.42 9.90 17.45
C CYS A 266 5.45 9.25 16.47
N THR A 267 6.03 8.63 15.43
CA THR A 267 5.33 7.66 14.58
C THR A 267 5.77 6.27 14.98
N VAL A 268 4.83 5.38 15.30
CA VAL A 268 5.12 4.02 15.77
C VAL A 268 4.16 3.03 15.12
N GLU A 269 4.66 1.91 14.63
CA GLU A 269 3.80 0.78 14.25
C GLU A 269 3.31 0.11 15.53
N GLU A 270 2.05 -0.27 15.64
CA GLU A 270 1.60 -1.06 16.80
C GLU A 270 0.43 -1.96 16.40
N GLU A 271 0.10 -2.91 17.26
CA GLU A 271 -1.06 -3.76 17.07
C GLU A 271 -2.35 -2.91 16.99
N MET A 272 -3.22 -3.19 16.02
CA MET A 272 -4.56 -2.61 16.04
C MET A 272 -5.29 -2.98 17.34
N SER A 273 -6.21 -2.12 17.76
CA SER A 273 -7.02 -2.30 18.98
C SER A 273 -6.24 -2.19 20.30
N VAL A 274 -4.98 -1.71 20.27
CA VAL A 274 -4.27 -1.18 21.45
C VAL A 274 -5.13 -0.10 22.15
N PRO A 275 -5.20 -0.09 23.51
CA PRO A 275 -5.95 0.91 24.28
C PRO A 275 -5.52 2.36 24.04
#